data_AF-A0A2Z6UQ07-F1
#
_entry.id   AF-A0A2Z6UQ07-F1
#
_cell.length_a   1.000
_cell.length_b   1.000
_cell.length_c   1.000
_cell.angle_alpha   90.00
_cell.angle_beta   90.00
_cell.angle_gamma   90.00
#
_symmetry.space_group_name_H-M   'P 1'
#
loop_
_entity.id
_entity.type
_entity.pdbx_description
1 polymer ?
#
loop_
_entity_poly.entity_id
_entity_poly.type
_entity_poly.pdbx_seq_one_letter_code
_entity_poly.pdbx_strand_id
1 'polypeptide(L)'
;MNFLHQLIHSIKNRNTPKIKIKLAAIAKNECAYLPEWIAHHLYFGFDDIEVHYNRTSDNTLDLVERYKASTAVKFINADEYFYEAAINPQIVLYKQILASAYRDKYSHVMFLDIDEFWTPRDLKQSIYSAIVDMLEFDSISFEWCNKIEDDTPFTNAIQETLSYERALHVKSIIRCTSTPPQKMNPHNIRDNNLKQCLADGTLFIAGESAMNERMAQISIDEKNKPLKSSFILHRMYRSQIEFVAGLGKANPEQQVSALQPIKSNRRRGYASNKNSEQISFPVDAFAAYRDCITAELVSSQDTTKQGQQFVLAQYSNVLNIIENADKDAYKLIIESLARITLPEVHASLEVLRSKISS
;
A
#
# COMPACT_ATOMS: atom_id res chain seq x y z
N MET A 1 22.78 -14.82 -5.98
CA MET A 1 22.69 -15.74 -4.81
C MET A 1 21.25 -16.23 -4.67
N ASN A 2 20.81 -17.23 -5.44
CA ASN A 2 19.42 -17.74 -5.29
C ASN A 2 19.21 -19.22 -5.66
N PHE A 3 20.30 -19.99 -5.79
CA PHE A 3 20.20 -21.40 -6.19
C PHE A 3 19.83 -22.33 -5.02
N LEU A 4 20.24 -22.00 -3.79
CA LEU A 4 19.98 -22.85 -2.62
C LEU A 4 18.54 -22.74 -2.12
N HIS A 5 17.91 -21.57 -2.26
CA HIS A 5 16.51 -21.34 -1.88
C HIS A 5 15.53 -22.03 -2.84
N GLN A 6 15.83 -22.02 -4.14
CA GLN A 6 15.04 -22.74 -5.15
C GLN A 6 15.14 -24.27 -5.00
N LEU A 7 16.29 -24.80 -4.56
CA LEU A 7 16.52 -26.24 -4.45
C LEU A 7 15.75 -26.88 -3.27
N ILE A 8 15.58 -26.17 -2.16
CA ILE A 8 14.80 -26.66 -1.00
C ILE A 8 13.29 -26.70 -1.34
N HIS A 9 12.81 -25.78 -2.19
CA HIS A 9 11.42 -25.78 -2.64
C HIS A 9 11.10 -26.90 -3.64
N SER A 10 12.09 -27.37 -4.41
CA SER A 10 11.91 -28.40 -5.45
C SER A 10 11.76 -29.83 -4.92
N ILE A 11 12.09 -30.13 -3.65
CA ILE A 11 12.24 -31.52 -3.18
C ILE A 11 11.08 -32.00 -2.31
N LYS A 12 10.13 -31.14 -1.90
CA LYS A 12 8.96 -31.57 -1.12
C LYS A 12 7.66 -31.55 -1.93
N ASN A 13 7.16 -32.77 -2.20
CA ASN A 13 5.79 -33.17 -2.55
C ASN A 13 5.28 -32.89 -3.98
N ARG A 14 5.22 -33.96 -4.78
CA ARG A 14 4.50 -34.05 -6.07
C ARG A 14 2.96 -34.04 -5.94
N ASN A 15 2.42 -33.93 -4.72
CA ASN A 15 0.98 -33.90 -4.42
C ASN A 15 0.51 -32.61 -3.72
N THR A 16 1.39 -31.64 -3.46
CA THR A 16 0.98 -30.33 -2.93
C THR A 16 0.41 -29.48 -4.05
N PRO A 17 -0.72 -28.78 -3.84
CA PRO A 17 -1.21 -27.80 -4.81
C PRO A 17 -0.08 -26.83 -5.14
N LYS A 18 0.17 -26.58 -6.43
CA LYS A 18 1.14 -25.56 -6.83
C LYS A 18 0.58 -24.19 -6.44
N ILE A 19 0.98 -23.69 -5.27
CA ILE A 19 0.60 -22.36 -4.79
C ILE A 19 1.42 -21.36 -5.61
N LYS A 20 0.73 -20.46 -6.31
CA LYS A 20 1.33 -19.37 -7.07
C LYS A 20 0.59 -18.08 -6.74
N ILE A 21 1.28 -17.12 -6.16
CA ILE A 21 0.69 -15.94 -5.54
C ILE A 21 1.03 -14.71 -6.37
N LYS A 22 -0.01 -14.04 -6.88
CA LYS A 22 0.12 -12.76 -7.58
C LYS A 22 -0.08 -11.61 -6.61
N LEU A 23 0.78 -10.61 -6.69
CA LEU A 23 0.56 -9.30 -6.10
C LEU A 23 0.14 -8.34 -7.19
N ALA A 24 -0.85 -7.49 -6.93
CA ALA A 24 -1.26 -6.45 -7.84
C ALA A 24 -1.44 -5.11 -7.12
N ALA A 25 -1.05 -4.03 -7.79
CA ALA A 25 -1.22 -2.67 -7.31
C ALA A 25 -1.73 -1.77 -8.44
N ILE A 26 -2.45 -0.71 -8.08
CA ILE A 26 -2.72 0.40 -8.98
C ILE A 26 -1.88 1.59 -8.51
N ALA A 27 -1.10 2.17 -9.41
CA ALA A 27 -0.15 3.22 -9.08
C ALA A 27 -0.37 4.46 -9.95
N LYS A 28 -0.26 5.63 -9.32
CA LYS A 28 -0.20 6.91 -10.02
C LYS A 28 0.84 7.79 -9.34
N ASN A 29 1.88 8.15 -10.08
CA ASN A 29 2.96 8.99 -9.59
C ASN A 29 3.69 8.40 -8.36
N GLU A 30 3.96 7.09 -8.35
CA GLU A 30 4.60 6.37 -7.24
C GLU A 30 6.03 5.90 -7.56
N CYS A 31 6.68 6.44 -8.61
CA CYS A 31 8.02 6.06 -9.04
C CYS A 31 9.08 6.15 -7.93
N ALA A 32 8.92 7.08 -6.98
CA ALA A 32 9.84 7.23 -5.85
C ALA A 32 9.87 6.03 -4.90
N TYR A 33 8.84 5.18 -4.93
CA TYR A 33 8.60 4.13 -3.93
C TYR A 33 8.50 2.73 -4.53
N LEU A 34 8.13 2.65 -5.82
CA LEU A 34 7.93 1.40 -6.55
C LEU A 34 9.13 0.44 -6.47
N PRO A 35 10.40 0.86 -6.63
CA PRO A 35 11.53 -0.08 -6.57
C PRO A 35 11.67 -0.79 -5.22
N GLU A 36 11.53 -0.08 -4.09
CA GLU A 36 11.54 -0.69 -2.76
C GLU A 36 10.36 -1.65 -2.59
N TRP A 37 9.16 -1.21 -2.98
CA TRP A 37 7.95 -2.01 -2.85
C TRP A 37 8.03 -3.30 -3.68
N ILE A 38 8.54 -3.24 -4.90
CA ILE A 38 8.76 -4.43 -5.75
C ILE A 38 9.79 -5.37 -5.09
N ALA A 39 10.96 -4.85 -4.70
CA ALA A 39 12.03 -5.65 -4.09
C ALA A 39 11.57 -6.36 -2.82
N HIS A 40 10.83 -5.65 -1.96
CA HIS A 40 10.28 -6.18 -0.72
C HIS A 40 9.39 -7.39 -0.96
N HIS A 41 8.42 -7.27 -1.87
CA HIS A 41 7.47 -8.33 -2.11
C HIS A 41 8.10 -9.52 -2.88
N LEU A 42 9.06 -9.28 -3.77
CA LEU A 42 9.85 -10.36 -4.36
C LEU A 42 10.67 -11.10 -3.30
N TYR A 43 11.30 -10.39 -2.35
CA TYR A 43 12.06 -10.99 -1.25
C TYR A 43 11.19 -11.93 -0.40
N PHE A 44 9.94 -11.55 -0.13
CA PHE A 44 9.00 -12.36 0.66
C PHE A 44 8.26 -13.44 -0.13
N GLY A 45 8.59 -13.64 -1.42
CA GLY A 45 8.19 -14.81 -2.19
C GLY A 45 6.87 -14.68 -2.95
N PHE A 46 6.46 -13.46 -3.33
CA PHE A 46 5.42 -13.30 -4.34
C PHE A 46 5.96 -13.73 -5.71
N ASP A 47 5.19 -14.53 -6.45
CA ASP A 47 5.63 -15.13 -7.72
C ASP A 47 5.55 -14.18 -8.92
N ASP A 48 4.61 -13.25 -8.88
CA ASP A 48 4.30 -12.33 -9.97
C ASP A 48 3.74 -11.03 -9.36
N ILE A 49 4.27 -9.90 -9.80
CA ILE A 49 3.87 -8.56 -9.38
C ILE A 49 3.35 -7.81 -10.61
N GLU A 50 2.11 -7.34 -10.56
CA GLU A 50 1.52 -6.45 -11.56
C GLU A 50 1.30 -5.05 -11.01
N VAL A 51 1.94 -4.07 -11.63
CA VAL A 51 1.70 -2.65 -11.35
C VAL A 51 0.88 -2.06 -12.50
N HIS A 52 -0.38 -1.80 -12.21
CA HIS A 52 -1.30 -1.14 -13.13
C HIS A 52 -1.19 0.37 -12.96
N TYR A 53 -0.42 1.03 -13.82
CA TYR A 53 -0.23 2.47 -13.70
C TYR A 53 -1.32 3.24 -14.45
N ASN A 54 -1.72 4.40 -13.93
CA ASN A 54 -2.69 5.25 -14.59
C ASN A 54 -2.34 6.74 -14.49
N ARG A 55 -2.38 7.45 -15.62
CA ARG A 55 -2.25 8.90 -15.75
C ARG A 55 -1.02 9.42 -15.01
N THR A 56 0.08 8.69 -15.12
CA THR A 56 1.32 8.99 -14.43
C THR A 56 2.10 10.04 -15.21
N SER A 57 2.71 10.97 -14.49
CA SER A 57 3.49 12.10 -15.02
C SER A 57 4.89 12.18 -14.38
N ASP A 58 5.19 11.24 -13.49
CA ASP A 58 6.53 11.02 -12.96
C ASP A 58 7.33 10.03 -13.84
N ASN A 59 8.46 9.56 -13.34
CA ASN A 59 9.36 8.64 -14.04
C ASN A 59 8.93 7.16 -14.03
N THR A 60 7.64 6.87 -13.79
CA THR A 60 7.14 5.48 -13.79
C THR A 60 7.42 4.78 -15.14
N LEU A 61 7.41 5.50 -16.27
CA LEU A 61 7.71 4.90 -17.59
C LEU A 61 9.15 4.38 -17.70
N ASP A 62 10.10 4.95 -16.97
CA ASP A 62 11.47 4.46 -16.94
C ASP A 62 11.54 3.11 -16.22
N LEU A 63 10.70 2.90 -15.19
CA LEU A 63 10.52 1.59 -14.54
C LEU A 63 9.85 0.58 -15.48
N VAL A 64 8.90 1.02 -16.33
CA VAL A 64 8.30 0.13 -17.34
C VAL A 64 9.37 -0.47 -18.26
N GLU A 65 10.27 0.37 -18.80
CA GLU A 65 11.34 -0.14 -19.67
C GLU A 65 12.34 -1.01 -18.90
N ARG A 66 12.67 -0.63 -17.66
CA ARG A 66 13.56 -1.42 -16.78
C ARG A 66 13.05 -2.85 -16.57
N TYR A 67 11.76 -3.02 -16.28
CA TYR A 67 11.18 -4.33 -15.96
C TYR A 67 10.59 -5.05 -17.18
N LYS A 68 10.74 -4.51 -18.40
CA LYS A 68 10.15 -5.07 -19.62
C LYS A 68 10.52 -6.52 -19.91
N ALA A 69 11.75 -6.92 -19.59
CA ALA A 69 12.24 -8.29 -19.77
C ALA A 69 12.00 -9.18 -18.54
N SER A 70 11.42 -8.63 -17.46
CA SER A 70 11.14 -9.40 -16.24
C SER A 70 9.97 -10.35 -16.46
N THR A 71 10.13 -11.59 -16.02
CA THR A 71 9.03 -12.57 -15.98
C THR A 71 8.22 -12.48 -14.68
N ALA A 72 8.74 -11.80 -13.66
CA ALA A 72 8.14 -11.72 -12.32
C ALA A 72 7.49 -10.36 -12.04
N VAL A 73 7.80 -9.32 -12.81
CA VAL A 73 7.29 -7.96 -12.61
C VAL A 73 6.75 -7.43 -13.93
N LYS A 74 5.51 -6.95 -13.93
CA LYS A 74 4.86 -6.39 -15.12
C LYS A 74 4.27 -5.03 -14.80
N PHE A 75 4.46 -4.11 -15.72
CA PHE A 75 3.78 -2.82 -15.71
C PHE A 75 2.72 -2.81 -16.81
N ILE A 76 1.51 -2.43 -16.46
CA ILE A 76 0.36 -2.42 -17.37
C ILE A 76 -0.23 -1.02 -17.36
N ASN A 77 -0.37 -0.40 -18.53
CA ASN A 77 -1.10 0.86 -18.63
C ASN A 77 -2.59 0.57 -18.42
N ALA A 78 -3.17 1.15 -17.38
CA ALA A 78 -4.58 1.01 -17.02
C ALA A 78 -5.42 2.24 -17.35
N ASP A 79 -4.90 3.19 -18.14
CA ASP A 79 -5.55 4.47 -18.44
C ASP A 79 -6.98 4.31 -18.97
N GLU A 80 -7.25 3.29 -19.78
CA GLU A 80 -8.58 2.99 -20.32
C GLU A 80 -9.65 2.85 -19.23
N TYR A 81 -9.29 2.31 -18.05
CA TYR A 81 -10.20 2.17 -16.91
C TYR A 81 -10.48 3.49 -16.22
N PHE A 82 -9.59 4.48 -16.36
CA PHE A 82 -9.63 5.73 -15.61
C PHE A 82 -9.99 6.96 -16.46
N TYR A 83 -10.10 6.80 -17.77
CA TYR A 83 -10.59 7.84 -18.70
C TYR A 83 -12.12 7.92 -18.72
N GLU A 84 -12.82 6.79 -18.72
CA GLU A 84 -14.27 6.79 -18.65
C GLU A 84 -14.73 7.02 -17.20
N ALA A 85 -15.88 7.67 -17.01
CA ALA A 85 -16.53 7.84 -15.70
C ALA A 85 -17.12 6.52 -15.18
N ALA A 86 -16.36 5.43 -15.30
CA ALA A 86 -16.70 4.12 -14.78
C ALA A 86 -17.00 4.24 -13.28
N ILE A 87 -18.07 3.60 -12.85
CA ILE A 87 -18.43 3.54 -11.44
C ILE A 87 -17.38 2.65 -10.75
N ASN A 88 -16.43 3.31 -10.06
CA ASN A 88 -15.35 2.71 -9.27
C ASN A 88 -14.34 1.86 -10.11
N PRO A 89 -13.48 2.52 -10.91
CA PRO A 89 -12.57 1.86 -11.86
C PRO A 89 -11.56 0.91 -11.20
N GLN A 90 -11.13 1.22 -9.98
CA GLN A 90 -10.26 0.34 -9.18
C GLN A 90 -10.89 -1.05 -8.96
N ILE A 91 -12.19 -1.11 -8.63
CA ILE A 91 -12.87 -2.38 -8.38
C ILE A 91 -13.09 -3.16 -9.68
N VAL A 92 -13.38 -2.46 -10.78
CA VAL A 92 -13.48 -3.09 -12.11
C VAL A 92 -12.17 -3.79 -12.45
N LEU A 93 -11.04 -3.09 -12.30
CA LEU A 93 -9.73 -3.63 -12.61
C LEU A 93 -9.34 -4.79 -11.68
N TYR A 94 -9.58 -4.69 -10.36
CA TYR A 94 -9.32 -5.79 -9.43
C TYR A 94 -10.10 -7.06 -9.77
N LYS A 95 -11.37 -6.93 -10.18
CA LYS A 95 -12.18 -8.07 -10.64
C LYS A 95 -11.60 -8.72 -11.89
N GLN A 96 -11.11 -7.92 -12.84
CA GLN A 96 -10.45 -8.46 -14.04
C GLN A 96 -9.15 -9.18 -13.72
N ILE A 97 -8.33 -8.63 -12.80
CA ILE A 97 -7.09 -9.25 -12.33
C ILE A 97 -7.38 -10.60 -11.65
N LEU A 98 -8.42 -10.68 -10.80
CA LEU A 98 -8.83 -11.96 -10.20
C LEU A 98 -9.24 -12.98 -11.26
N ALA A 99 -10.00 -12.55 -12.26
CA ALA A 99 -10.45 -13.42 -13.35
C ALA A 99 -9.28 -13.89 -14.24
N SER A 100 -8.31 -13.03 -14.56
CA SER A 100 -7.11 -13.42 -15.31
C SER A 100 -6.20 -14.33 -14.50
N ALA A 101 -5.98 -14.03 -13.22
CA ALA A 101 -5.16 -14.83 -12.33
C ALA A 101 -5.66 -16.28 -12.22
N TYR A 102 -6.99 -16.48 -12.12
CA TYR A 102 -7.56 -17.82 -12.16
C TYR A 102 -7.28 -18.56 -13.48
N ARG A 103 -7.46 -17.89 -14.63
CA ARG A 103 -7.17 -18.47 -15.95
C ARG A 103 -5.70 -18.86 -16.08
N ASP A 104 -4.81 -18.01 -15.56
CA ASP A 104 -3.36 -18.18 -15.59
C ASP A 104 -2.83 -19.10 -14.48
N LYS A 105 -3.73 -19.80 -13.78
CA LYS A 105 -3.42 -20.82 -12.77
C LYS A 105 -2.67 -20.28 -11.55
N TYR A 106 -2.90 -19.02 -11.19
CA TYR A 106 -2.53 -18.52 -9.86
C TYR A 106 -3.49 -19.12 -8.82
N SER A 107 -2.97 -19.42 -7.63
CA SER A 107 -3.78 -19.91 -6.53
C SER A 107 -4.40 -18.75 -5.74
N HIS A 108 -3.68 -17.63 -5.63
CA HIS A 108 -4.11 -16.47 -4.86
C HIS A 108 -3.69 -15.15 -5.51
N VAL A 109 -4.46 -14.10 -5.24
CA VAL A 109 -4.11 -12.70 -5.56
C VAL A 109 -4.17 -11.89 -4.27
N MET A 110 -3.19 -11.02 -4.08
CA MET A 110 -3.24 -9.97 -3.07
C MET A 110 -3.20 -8.62 -3.77
N PHE A 111 -4.00 -7.67 -3.28
CA PHE A 111 -3.93 -6.28 -3.72
C PHE A 111 -3.26 -5.47 -2.62
N LEU A 112 -2.22 -4.71 -2.95
CA LEU A 112 -1.58 -3.77 -2.02
C LEU A 112 -1.35 -2.43 -2.70
N ASP A 113 -1.59 -1.36 -1.96
CA ASP A 113 -1.25 -0.01 -2.41
C ASP A 113 0.29 0.18 -2.26
N ILE A 114 0.89 1.14 -2.97
CA ILE A 114 2.37 1.28 -3.00
C ILE A 114 2.95 1.75 -1.64
N ASP A 115 2.11 2.21 -0.72
CA ASP A 115 2.46 2.49 0.66
C ASP A 115 2.16 1.32 1.63
N GLU A 116 1.77 0.15 1.14
CA GLU A 116 1.45 -1.03 1.95
C GLU A 116 2.43 -2.19 1.69
N PHE A 117 2.88 -2.83 2.77
CA PHE A 117 3.91 -3.86 2.76
C PHE A 117 3.45 -5.08 3.56
N TRP A 118 3.31 -6.24 2.92
CA TRP A 118 3.11 -7.49 3.66
C TRP A 118 4.39 -7.87 4.38
N THR A 119 4.39 -7.83 5.71
CA THR A 119 5.59 -7.97 6.53
C THR A 119 5.42 -9.09 7.56
N PRO A 120 6.31 -10.10 7.56
CA PRO A 120 6.38 -11.08 8.64
C PRO A 120 7.17 -10.50 9.83
N ARG A 121 6.70 -10.78 11.05
CA ARG A 121 7.32 -10.29 12.30
C ARG A 121 8.76 -10.76 12.49
N ASP A 122 9.12 -11.91 11.93
CA ASP A 122 10.46 -12.48 12.02
C ASP A 122 11.40 -12.06 10.86
N LEU A 123 10.87 -11.33 9.88
CA LEU A 123 11.54 -10.95 8.63
C LEU A 123 12.09 -12.14 7.81
N LYS A 124 11.56 -13.36 8.05
CA LYS A 124 12.00 -14.62 7.42
C LYS A 124 10.88 -15.39 6.75
N GLN A 125 9.67 -15.39 7.34
CA GLN A 125 8.53 -16.12 6.79
C GLN A 125 8.19 -15.62 5.37
N SER A 126 7.97 -16.53 4.42
CA SER A 126 7.50 -16.15 3.09
C SER A 126 5.98 -16.09 3.06
N ILE A 127 5.41 -15.36 2.09
CA ILE A 127 3.95 -15.32 1.92
C ILE A 127 3.37 -16.73 1.70
N TYR A 128 4.11 -17.62 1.03
CA TYR A 128 3.75 -19.03 0.87
C TYR A 128 3.59 -19.73 2.23
N SER A 129 4.62 -19.67 3.09
CA SER A 129 4.58 -20.38 4.37
C SER A 129 3.61 -19.74 5.36
N ALA A 130 3.22 -18.48 5.13
CA ALA A 130 2.16 -17.83 5.88
C ALA A 130 0.75 -18.31 5.55
N ILE A 131 0.50 -18.88 4.36
CA ILE A 131 -0.85 -19.23 3.92
C ILE A 131 -1.08 -20.73 3.67
N VAL A 132 -0.02 -21.54 3.61
CA VAL A 132 -0.08 -22.95 3.18
C VAL A 132 -1.01 -23.82 4.05
N ASP A 133 -1.20 -23.48 5.31
CA ASP A 133 -2.07 -24.20 6.26
C ASP A 133 -3.51 -23.65 6.29
N MET A 134 -3.85 -22.71 5.41
CA MET A 134 -5.15 -22.02 5.38
C MET A 134 -5.78 -22.00 3.97
N LEU A 135 -5.41 -22.97 3.11
CA LEU A 135 -5.81 -22.96 1.69
C LEU A 135 -7.29 -23.29 1.46
N GLU A 136 -7.99 -23.81 2.49
CA GLU A 136 -9.42 -24.04 2.48
C GLU A 136 -10.26 -22.76 2.64
N PHE A 137 -9.64 -21.64 3.03
CA PHE A 137 -10.29 -20.35 3.16
C PHE A 137 -10.34 -19.60 1.82
N ASP A 138 -11.40 -18.84 1.60
CA ASP A 138 -11.60 -18.00 0.43
C ASP A 138 -10.75 -16.72 0.51
N SER A 139 -10.46 -16.26 1.72
CA SER A 139 -9.55 -15.14 1.97
C SER A 139 -8.87 -15.23 3.33
N ILE A 140 -7.60 -14.84 3.38
CA ILE A 140 -6.81 -14.75 4.61
C ILE A 140 -6.49 -13.27 4.84
N SER A 141 -6.81 -12.75 6.03
CA SER A 141 -6.71 -11.33 6.33
C SER A 141 -5.56 -11.03 7.29
N PHE A 142 -4.76 -10.03 6.93
CA PHE A 142 -3.62 -9.57 7.70
C PHE A 142 -3.95 -8.25 8.41
N GLU A 143 -3.60 -8.17 9.69
CA GLU A 143 -3.83 -6.99 10.52
C GLU A 143 -3.04 -5.78 10.03
N TRP A 144 -3.57 -4.58 10.23
CA TRP A 144 -2.99 -3.36 9.67
C TRP A 144 -2.26 -2.53 10.71
N CYS A 145 -1.01 -2.18 10.42
CA CYS A 145 -0.14 -1.38 11.28
C CYS A 145 0.32 -0.13 10.54
N ASN A 146 -0.12 1.05 10.98
CA ASN A 146 0.35 2.32 10.41
C ASN A 146 1.74 2.64 10.96
N LYS A 147 2.76 2.69 10.11
CA LYS A 147 4.12 3.06 10.51
C LYS A 147 4.13 4.49 11.04
N ILE A 148 4.86 4.69 12.14
CA ILE A 148 5.20 6.00 12.67
C ILE A 148 6.62 6.31 12.21
N GLU A 149 6.74 7.39 11.47
CA GLU A 149 7.96 7.78 10.77
C GLU A 149 8.76 8.79 11.60
N ASP A 150 10.08 8.79 11.44
CA ASP A 150 11.02 9.72 12.10
C ASP A 150 11.14 11.08 11.37
N ASP A 151 10.22 11.35 10.45
CA ASP A 151 10.15 12.55 9.60
C ASP A 151 11.32 12.76 8.64
N THR A 152 12.20 11.77 8.47
CA THR A 152 13.24 11.82 7.43
C THR A 152 12.61 11.45 6.07
N PRO A 153 12.73 12.30 5.03
CA PRO A 153 12.15 12.02 3.73
C PRO A 153 12.74 10.78 3.05
N PHE A 154 11.88 10.03 2.37
CA PHE A 154 12.26 8.91 1.49
C PHE A 154 13.08 7.82 2.20
N THR A 155 12.84 7.61 3.50
CA THR A 155 13.42 6.49 4.24
C THR A 155 12.86 5.16 3.77
N ASN A 156 13.64 4.10 3.98
CA ASN A 156 13.20 2.73 3.72
C ASN A 156 11.99 2.36 4.59
N ALA A 157 11.14 1.51 4.04
CA ALA A 157 9.94 1.01 4.67
C ALA A 157 10.22 0.21 5.94
N ILE A 158 11.19 -0.68 5.86
CA ILE A 158 11.62 -1.52 6.99
C ILE A 158 12.94 -0.97 7.54
N GLN A 159 12.90 -0.63 8.83
CA GLN A 159 14.06 -0.33 9.66
C GLN A 159 14.26 -1.48 10.66
N GLU A 160 15.47 -1.65 11.19
CA GLU A 160 15.78 -2.73 12.15
C GLU A 160 14.83 -2.71 13.35
N THR A 161 14.52 -1.52 13.83
CA THR A 161 13.43 -1.26 14.75
C THR A 161 12.55 -0.17 14.16
N LEU A 162 11.23 -0.38 14.22
CA LEU A 162 10.26 0.62 13.79
C LEU A 162 9.10 0.72 14.77
N SER A 163 8.45 1.88 14.78
CA SER A 163 7.26 2.15 15.57
C SER A 163 6.01 2.10 14.68
N TYR A 164 4.89 1.62 15.23
CA TYR A 164 3.63 1.55 14.51
C TYR A 164 2.42 1.75 15.42
N GLU A 165 1.29 2.17 14.84
CA GLU A 165 -0.03 2.17 15.49
C GLU A 165 -0.92 1.13 14.81
N ARG A 166 -1.50 0.22 15.59
CA ARG A 166 -2.46 -0.76 15.07
C ARG A 166 -3.77 -0.10 14.68
N ALA A 167 -4.25 -0.41 13.49
CA ALA A 167 -5.57 -0.03 13.01
C ALA A 167 -6.55 -1.21 13.11
N LEU A 168 -7.84 -0.90 13.05
CA LEU A 168 -8.87 -1.94 12.93
C LEU A 168 -8.90 -2.55 11.53
N HIS A 169 -8.28 -1.92 10.53
CA HIS A 169 -8.33 -2.40 9.16
C HIS A 169 -7.56 -3.71 8.99
N VAL A 170 -7.90 -4.42 7.93
CA VAL A 170 -7.13 -5.54 7.40
C VAL A 170 -6.91 -5.36 5.91
N LYS A 171 -5.97 -6.11 5.35
CA LYS A 171 -5.91 -6.40 3.91
C LYS A 171 -5.86 -7.91 3.73
N SER A 172 -6.52 -8.40 2.69
CA SER A 172 -6.70 -9.84 2.50
C SER A 172 -6.03 -10.32 1.22
N ILE A 173 -5.39 -11.49 1.31
CA ILE A 173 -5.08 -12.31 0.15
C ILE A 173 -6.30 -13.16 -0.18
N ILE A 174 -6.62 -13.25 -1.47
CA ILE A 174 -7.87 -13.82 -1.98
C ILE A 174 -7.55 -15.08 -2.80
N ARG A 175 -8.23 -16.17 -2.50
CA ARG A 175 -8.14 -17.40 -3.28
C ARG A 175 -8.75 -17.21 -4.67
N CYS A 176 -8.03 -17.64 -5.70
CA CYS A 176 -8.53 -17.65 -7.07
C CYS A 176 -9.54 -18.78 -7.26
N THR A 177 -10.70 -18.46 -7.82
CA THR A 177 -11.77 -19.42 -8.12
C THR A 177 -12.31 -19.17 -9.53
N SER A 178 -13.03 -20.16 -10.09
CA SER A 178 -13.65 -20.05 -11.41
C SER A 178 -14.73 -18.96 -11.47
N THR A 179 -15.27 -18.59 -10.32
CA THR A 179 -16.35 -17.62 -10.18
C THR A 179 -15.83 -16.49 -9.30
N PRO A 180 -15.40 -15.36 -9.89
CA PRO A 180 -14.92 -14.22 -9.13
C PRO A 180 -15.98 -13.71 -8.15
N PRO A 181 -15.56 -13.10 -7.02
CA PRO A 181 -16.48 -12.57 -6.04
C PRO A 181 -17.39 -11.49 -6.63
N GLN A 182 -18.67 -11.53 -6.28
CA GLN A 182 -19.66 -10.57 -6.79
C GLN A 182 -19.44 -9.19 -6.16
N LYS A 183 -19.15 -9.14 -4.86
CA LYS A 183 -18.80 -7.89 -4.19
C LYS A 183 -17.39 -7.97 -3.60
N MET A 184 -16.67 -6.87 -3.73
CA MET A 184 -15.36 -6.69 -3.12
C MET A 184 -15.10 -5.21 -2.85
N ASN A 185 -13.99 -4.95 -2.17
CA ASN A 185 -13.37 -3.64 -2.02
C ASN A 185 -11.85 -3.82 -2.06
N PRO A 186 -11.05 -2.75 -1.96
CA PRO A 186 -9.60 -2.89 -2.00
C PRO A 186 -9.01 -3.71 -0.86
N HIS A 187 -9.75 -3.91 0.24
CA HIS A 187 -9.26 -4.62 1.41
C HIS A 187 -9.66 -6.10 1.44
N ASN A 188 -10.88 -6.44 0.99
CA ASN A 188 -11.43 -7.79 1.11
C ASN A 188 -12.63 -8.07 0.16
N ILE A 189 -13.01 -9.34 0.04
CA ILE A 189 -14.19 -9.86 -0.68
C ILE A 189 -15.41 -9.99 0.23
N ARG A 190 -16.61 -9.95 -0.37
CA ARG A 190 -17.89 -9.82 0.34
C ARG A 190 -19.05 -10.57 -0.34
N ASP A 191 -19.12 -11.87 -0.14
CA ASP A 191 -20.23 -12.69 -0.63
C ASP A 191 -20.80 -13.58 0.47
N ASN A 192 -21.94 -14.22 0.18
CA ASN A 192 -22.56 -15.16 1.11
C ASN A 192 -21.71 -16.44 1.21
N ASN A 193 -21.62 -17.00 2.42
CA ASN A 193 -20.95 -18.29 2.70
C ASN A 193 -19.44 -18.34 2.43
N LEU A 194 -18.75 -17.18 2.41
CA LEU A 194 -17.30 -17.15 2.36
C LEU A 194 -16.70 -17.69 3.66
N LYS A 195 -15.67 -18.53 3.54
CA LYS A 195 -14.79 -18.92 4.65
C LYS A 195 -13.63 -17.95 4.70
N GLN A 196 -13.58 -17.13 5.73
CA GLN A 196 -12.53 -16.12 5.88
C GLN A 196 -11.83 -16.32 7.22
N CYS A 197 -10.50 -16.16 7.23
CA CYS A 197 -9.70 -16.24 8.44
C CYS A 197 -8.73 -15.07 8.56
N LEU A 198 -8.12 -14.95 9.73
CA LEU A 198 -6.97 -14.10 9.99
C LEU A 198 -5.66 -14.88 9.73
N ALA A 199 -4.53 -14.17 9.77
CA ALA A 199 -3.19 -14.72 9.50
C ALA A 199 -2.74 -15.89 10.41
N ASP A 200 -3.48 -16.21 11.47
CA ASP A 200 -3.24 -17.35 12.38
C ASP A 200 -4.26 -18.49 12.21
N GLY A 201 -5.13 -18.42 11.19
CA GLY A 201 -6.16 -19.42 10.91
C GLY A 201 -7.44 -19.26 11.72
N THR A 202 -7.50 -18.32 12.67
CA THR A 202 -8.74 -18.02 13.39
C THR A 202 -9.78 -17.41 12.46
N LEU A 203 -11.07 -17.70 12.68
CA LEU A 203 -12.14 -17.19 11.84
C LEU A 203 -12.17 -15.66 11.85
N PHE A 204 -12.31 -15.07 10.67
CA PHE A 204 -12.46 -13.64 10.54
C PHE A 204 -13.87 -13.23 10.99
N ILE A 205 -13.93 -12.46 12.06
CA ILE A 205 -15.18 -11.86 12.57
C ILE A 205 -15.11 -10.36 12.32
N ALA A 206 -16.00 -9.87 11.46
CA ALA A 206 -16.15 -8.44 11.23
C ALA A 206 -16.62 -7.75 12.53
N GLY A 207 -15.87 -6.75 13.01
CA GLY A 207 -16.32 -5.79 14.02
C GLY A 207 -17.63 -5.05 13.70
N GLU A 208 -18.27 -4.49 14.72
CA GLU A 208 -19.68 -4.06 14.70
C GLU A 208 -19.98 -2.72 14.00
N SER A 209 -18.99 -2.07 13.38
CA SER A 209 -19.19 -0.74 12.80
C SER A 209 -19.97 -0.78 11.47
N ALA A 210 -20.75 0.26 11.16
CA ALA A 210 -21.41 0.41 9.85
C ALA A 210 -20.41 0.45 8.68
N MET A 211 -19.14 0.82 8.93
CA MET A 211 -18.07 0.71 7.92
C MET A 211 -17.68 -0.74 7.65
N ASN A 212 -18.06 -1.69 8.51
CA ASN A 212 -17.69 -3.08 8.41
C ASN A 212 -18.68 -3.97 7.66
N GLU A 213 -19.75 -3.38 7.11
CA GLU A 213 -20.39 -3.91 5.90
C GLU A 213 -19.37 -4.06 4.74
N ARG A 214 -18.17 -3.49 4.89
CA ARG A 214 -17.02 -3.67 4.02
C ARG A 214 -16.16 -4.92 4.29
N MET A 215 -16.44 -5.68 5.35
CA MET A 215 -15.64 -6.86 5.76
C MET A 215 -14.14 -6.56 5.78
N ALA A 216 -13.79 -5.35 6.23
CA ALA A 216 -12.45 -4.78 6.10
C ALA A 216 -11.86 -4.39 7.45
N GLN A 217 -12.57 -4.67 8.55
CA GLN A 217 -12.13 -4.35 9.90
C GLN A 217 -12.33 -5.52 10.86
N ILE A 218 -11.38 -5.71 11.78
CA ILE A 218 -11.51 -6.59 12.93
C ILE A 218 -12.28 -5.91 14.08
N SER A 219 -12.72 -6.68 15.07
CA SER A 219 -13.30 -6.13 16.30
C SER A 219 -12.25 -5.41 17.16
N ILE A 220 -12.71 -4.59 18.12
CA ILE A 220 -11.81 -3.96 19.09
C ILE A 220 -11.13 -5.01 19.99
N ASP A 221 -11.84 -6.08 20.34
CA ASP A 221 -11.30 -7.18 21.14
C ASP A 221 -10.17 -7.89 20.39
N GLU A 222 -10.35 -8.12 19.09
CA GLU A 222 -9.31 -8.71 18.24
C GLU A 222 -8.10 -7.78 18.13
N LYS A 223 -8.32 -6.47 17.95
CA LYS A 223 -7.24 -5.47 17.95
C LYS A 223 -6.47 -5.47 19.27
N ASN A 224 -7.10 -5.79 20.40
CA ASN A 224 -6.42 -5.81 21.71
C ASN A 224 -5.63 -7.11 21.96
N LYS A 225 -5.78 -8.15 21.13
CA LYS A 225 -4.93 -9.35 21.17
C LYS A 225 -3.55 -9.06 20.58
N PRO A 226 -2.50 -9.85 20.89
CA PRO A 226 -1.19 -9.70 20.26
C PRO A 226 -1.26 -9.69 18.73
N LEU A 227 -0.46 -8.84 18.10
CA LEU A 227 -0.35 -8.79 16.63
C LEU A 227 0.14 -10.14 16.09
N LYS A 228 -0.49 -10.62 15.02
CA LYS A 228 -0.17 -11.90 14.37
C LYS A 228 1.22 -11.91 13.73
N SER A 229 1.67 -13.12 13.38
CA SER A 229 3.00 -13.42 12.83
C SER A 229 3.32 -12.68 11.53
N SER A 230 2.31 -12.29 10.76
CA SER A 230 2.43 -11.43 9.59
C SER A 230 1.30 -10.39 9.56
N PHE A 231 1.61 -9.23 9.02
CA PHE A 231 0.75 -8.05 9.06
C PHE A 231 1.00 -7.15 7.85
N ILE A 232 0.16 -6.14 7.65
CA ILE A 232 0.37 -5.08 6.68
C ILE A 232 0.98 -3.89 7.38
N LEU A 233 2.21 -3.54 7.02
CA LEU A 233 2.82 -2.29 7.38
C LEU A 233 2.40 -1.22 6.37
N HIS A 234 1.72 -0.18 6.84
CA HIS A 234 1.21 0.90 5.99
C HIS A 234 1.94 2.21 6.29
N ARG A 235 2.57 2.75 5.26
CA ARG A 235 3.39 3.97 5.31
C ARG A 235 2.63 5.17 4.80
N MET A 236 1.39 5.34 5.24
CA MET A 236 0.52 6.41 4.73
C MET A 236 0.99 7.82 5.07
N TYR A 237 1.80 7.94 6.11
CA TYR A 237 2.33 9.21 6.58
C TYR A 237 3.63 9.56 5.86
N ARG A 238 4.57 8.62 5.68
CA ARG A 238 5.95 8.91 5.20
C ARG A 238 6.52 10.11 5.99
N SER A 239 7.46 10.90 5.46
CA SER A 239 7.79 12.20 6.08
C SER A 239 6.67 13.23 5.93
N GLN A 240 6.70 14.32 6.70
CA GLN A 240 5.75 15.42 6.58
C GLN A 240 5.75 16.04 5.18
N ILE A 241 6.92 16.13 4.53
CA ILE A 241 7.03 16.62 3.15
C ILE A 241 6.26 15.72 2.20
N GLU A 242 6.48 14.41 2.29
CA GLU A 242 5.81 13.39 1.46
C GLU A 242 4.29 13.35 1.77
N PHE A 243 3.90 13.48 3.03
CA PHE A 243 2.51 13.57 3.45
C PHE A 243 1.80 14.75 2.80
N VAL A 244 2.40 15.95 2.91
CA VAL A 244 1.83 17.18 2.35
C VAL A 244 1.79 17.10 0.82
N ALA A 245 2.85 16.62 0.17
CA ALA A 245 2.83 16.34 -1.28
C ALA A 245 1.66 15.41 -1.66
N GLY A 246 1.44 14.37 -0.85
CA GLY A 246 0.36 13.41 -1.02
C GLY A 246 -1.06 13.97 -0.82
N LEU A 247 -1.24 15.18 -0.26
CA LEU A 247 -2.54 15.87 -0.14
C LEU A 247 -3.04 16.42 -1.48
N GLY A 248 -2.13 16.68 -2.42
CA GLY A 248 -2.50 17.14 -3.76
C GLY A 248 -3.41 16.15 -4.49
N LYS A 249 -4.42 16.66 -5.18
CA LYS A 249 -5.21 15.86 -6.12
C LYS A 249 -4.45 15.71 -7.42
N ALA A 250 -4.23 14.49 -7.87
CA ALA A 250 -3.38 14.20 -9.01
C ALA A 250 -4.05 14.43 -10.39
N ASN A 251 -5.29 14.94 -10.44
CA ASN A 251 -6.05 15.14 -11.69
C ASN A 251 -6.46 16.62 -11.84
N PRO A 252 -6.02 17.31 -12.89
CA PRO A 252 -6.54 18.64 -13.26
C PRO A 252 -8.01 18.62 -13.70
N GLU A 253 -8.46 17.53 -14.31
CA GLU A 253 -9.79 17.41 -14.95
C GLU A 253 -10.93 16.96 -14.02
N GLN A 254 -10.61 16.34 -12.88
CA GLN A 254 -11.55 16.34 -11.78
C GLN A 254 -11.54 17.77 -11.28
N GLN A 255 -12.41 18.61 -11.87
CA GLN A 255 -12.60 20.02 -11.51
C GLN A 255 -12.25 20.16 -10.05
N VAL A 256 -11.16 20.89 -9.77
CA VAL A 256 -10.83 21.31 -8.43
C VAL A 256 -12.07 22.07 -7.99
N SER A 257 -13.00 21.36 -7.35
CA SER A 257 -14.08 22.01 -6.66
C SER A 257 -13.35 22.93 -5.73
N ALA A 258 -13.60 24.23 -5.87
CA ALA A 258 -13.08 25.25 -4.96
C ALA A 258 -13.20 24.81 -3.48
N LEU A 259 -14.23 24.00 -3.19
CA LEU A 259 -14.54 23.43 -1.88
C LEU A 259 -13.63 22.27 -1.42
N GLN A 260 -12.90 21.62 -2.33
CA GLN A 260 -12.02 20.48 -2.04
C GLN A 260 -10.70 20.53 -2.84
N PRO A 261 -9.80 21.49 -2.54
CA PRO A 261 -8.53 21.63 -3.24
C PRO A 261 -7.52 20.52 -2.91
N ILE A 262 -7.67 19.86 -1.76
CA ILE A 262 -6.84 18.75 -1.31
C ILE A 262 -7.66 17.48 -1.04
N LYS A 263 -6.98 16.35 -0.84
CA LYS A 263 -7.61 15.07 -0.47
C LYS A 263 -8.40 15.20 0.84
N SER A 264 -9.66 14.76 0.82
CA SER A 264 -10.59 14.87 1.95
C SER A 264 -10.52 13.70 2.96
N ASN A 265 -9.79 12.63 2.62
CA ASN A 265 -9.60 11.45 3.46
C ASN A 265 -8.40 11.57 4.42
N ARG A 266 -7.81 12.76 4.56
CA ARG A 266 -6.66 13.04 5.45
C ARG A 266 -6.98 13.99 6.63
N ARG A 267 -8.27 14.21 6.94
CA ARG A 267 -8.74 15.12 8.02
C ARG A 267 -8.24 14.83 9.45
N ARG A 268 -7.56 13.71 9.68
CA ARG A 268 -6.95 13.39 10.99
C ARG A 268 -5.56 14.02 11.15
N GLY A 269 -5.04 14.66 10.10
CA GLY A 269 -3.70 15.22 10.07
C GLY A 269 -2.61 14.17 9.96
N TYR A 270 -1.38 14.60 10.22
CA TYR A 270 -0.19 13.76 10.30
C TYR A 270 -0.22 12.88 11.56
N ALA A 271 0.61 11.83 11.57
CA ALA A 271 0.63 10.81 12.61
C ALA A 271 0.74 11.40 14.03
N SER A 272 0.17 10.69 15.01
CA SER A 272 0.40 10.99 16.42
C SER A 272 1.15 9.85 17.08
N ASN A 273 2.15 10.15 17.91
CA ASN A 273 2.95 9.13 18.58
C ASN A 273 2.31 8.61 19.89
N LYS A 274 1.03 8.93 20.14
CA LYS A 274 0.42 8.77 21.48
C LYS A 274 0.10 7.33 21.88
N ASN A 275 0.13 6.36 20.96
CA ASN A 275 -0.16 4.95 21.23
C ASN A 275 0.68 4.01 20.35
N SER A 276 1.97 4.32 20.19
CA SER A 276 2.86 3.53 19.34
C SER A 276 3.32 2.26 20.04
N GLU A 277 3.28 1.15 19.31
CA GLU A 277 4.05 -0.07 19.61
C GLU A 277 5.36 -0.06 18.83
N GLN A 278 6.31 -0.91 19.23
CA GLN A 278 7.57 -1.12 18.51
C GLN A 278 7.75 -2.59 18.14
N ILE A 279 8.41 -2.81 17.01
CA ILE A 279 8.92 -4.12 16.62
C ILE A 279 10.40 -3.98 16.27
N SER A 280 11.20 -4.92 16.76
CA SER A 280 12.61 -5.08 16.40
C SER A 280 12.77 -6.41 15.67
N PHE A 281 13.35 -6.36 14.48
CA PHE A 281 13.60 -7.55 13.67
C PHE A 281 14.93 -8.21 14.07
N PRO A 282 15.06 -9.54 13.91
CA PRO A 282 16.33 -10.22 14.19
C PRO A 282 17.46 -9.65 13.32
N VAL A 283 18.60 -9.31 13.95
CA VAL A 283 19.75 -8.63 13.30
C VAL A 283 20.17 -9.30 11.99
N ASP A 284 20.35 -10.63 12.01
CA ASP A 284 20.78 -11.38 10.82
C ASP A 284 19.73 -11.37 9.70
N ALA A 285 18.44 -11.43 10.07
CA ALA A 285 17.35 -11.39 9.11
C ALA A 285 17.23 -10.00 8.48
N PHE A 286 17.36 -8.95 9.29
CA PHE A 286 17.36 -7.57 8.83
C PHE A 286 18.55 -7.25 7.94
N ALA A 287 19.76 -7.74 8.27
CA ALA A 287 20.93 -7.58 7.42
C ALA A 287 20.73 -8.21 6.03
N ALA A 288 20.27 -9.46 5.98
CA ALA A 288 20.01 -10.16 4.72
C ALA A 288 18.92 -9.47 3.88
N TYR A 289 17.83 -9.03 4.52
CA TYR A 289 16.79 -8.24 3.88
C TYR A 289 17.36 -6.93 3.32
N ARG A 290 18.09 -6.17 4.13
CA ARG A 290 18.63 -4.86 3.77
C ARG A 290 19.60 -4.96 2.59
N ASP A 291 20.43 -6.00 2.54
CA ASP A 291 21.35 -6.22 1.42
C ASP A 291 20.58 -6.42 0.10
N CYS A 292 19.49 -7.19 0.14
CA CYS A 292 18.62 -7.40 -1.02
C CYS A 292 17.95 -6.10 -1.49
N ILE A 293 17.35 -5.34 -0.57
CA ILE A 293 16.68 -4.06 -0.90
C ILE A 293 17.70 -3.03 -1.41
N THR A 294 18.86 -2.92 -0.75
CA THR A 294 19.90 -1.97 -1.15
C THR A 294 20.40 -2.24 -2.57
N ALA A 295 20.56 -3.51 -2.94
CA ALA A 295 20.95 -3.86 -4.30
C ALA A 295 19.93 -3.35 -5.35
N GLU A 296 18.62 -3.52 -5.10
CA GLU A 296 17.60 -2.99 -6.01
C GLU A 296 17.62 -1.46 -6.05
N LEU A 297 17.68 -0.79 -4.89
CA LEU A 297 17.66 0.67 -4.80
C LEU A 297 18.88 1.32 -5.45
N VAL A 298 20.07 0.73 -5.29
CA VAL A 298 21.28 1.19 -6.01
C VAL A 298 21.09 1.02 -7.51
N SER A 299 20.56 -0.12 -7.94
CA SER A 299 20.38 -0.40 -9.36
C SER A 299 19.35 0.50 -10.05
N SER A 300 18.40 1.07 -9.30
CA SER A 300 17.29 1.93 -9.74
C SER A 300 17.42 3.39 -9.26
N GLN A 301 18.60 3.77 -8.78
CA GLN A 301 18.81 5.02 -8.04
C GLN A 301 18.43 6.27 -8.85
N ASP A 302 18.82 6.35 -10.12
CA ASP A 302 18.55 7.52 -10.95
C ASP A 302 17.05 7.74 -11.17
N THR A 303 16.33 6.68 -11.57
CA THR A 303 14.88 6.69 -11.73
C THR A 303 14.16 7.03 -10.42
N THR A 304 14.63 6.44 -9.31
CA THR A 304 14.07 6.71 -7.98
C THR A 304 14.26 8.17 -7.59
N LYS A 305 15.45 8.74 -7.83
CA LYS A 305 15.76 10.14 -7.53
C LYS A 305 14.88 11.12 -8.34
N GLN A 306 14.57 10.80 -9.59
CA GLN A 306 13.65 11.62 -10.39
C GLN A 306 12.21 11.53 -9.84
N GLY A 307 11.76 10.35 -9.43
CA GLY A 307 10.50 10.19 -8.69
C GLY A 307 10.47 11.01 -7.40
N GLN A 308 11.56 11.03 -6.62
CA GLN A 308 11.67 11.85 -5.41
C GLN A 308 11.59 13.35 -5.74
N GLN A 309 12.26 13.81 -6.80
CA GLN A 309 12.15 15.20 -7.28
C GLN A 309 10.72 15.56 -7.67
N PHE A 310 9.98 14.64 -8.30
CA PHE A 310 8.57 14.83 -8.60
C PHE A 310 7.73 15.03 -7.32
N VAL A 311 7.97 14.22 -6.27
CA VAL A 311 7.28 14.38 -4.98
C VAL A 311 7.59 15.75 -4.34
N LEU A 312 8.85 16.20 -4.40
CA LEU A 312 9.25 17.51 -3.88
C LEU A 312 8.61 18.67 -4.68
N ALA A 313 8.51 18.55 -6.00
CA ALA A 313 7.80 19.53 -6.82
C ALA A 313 6.30 19.55 -6.47
N GLN A 314 5.71 18.38 -6.23
CA GLN A 314 4.31 18.27 -5.81
C GLN A 314 4.08 18.87 -4.41
N TYR A 315 5.06 18.77 -3.49
CA TYR A 315 5.02 19.50 -2.21
C TYR A 315 4.88 21.00 -2.44
N SER A 316 5.75 21.60 -3.26
CA SER A 316 5.67 23.04 -3.60
C SER A 316 4.33 23.41 -4.26
N ASN A 317 3.80 22.55 -5.13
CA ASN A 317 2.49 22.75 -5.75
C ASN A 317 1.36 22.77 -4.70
N VAL A 318 1.41 21.88 -3.70
CA VAL A 318 0.41 21.85 -2.62
C VAL A 318 0.48 23.11 -1.74
N LEU A 319 1.67 23.65 -1.47
CA LEU A 319 1.81 24.92 -0.76
C LEU A 319 1.09 26.06 -1.52
N ASN A 320 1.31 26.14 -2.84
CA ASN A 320 0.62 27.12 -3.69
C ASN A 320 -0.91 26.91 -3.70
N ILE A 321 -1.38 25.65 -3.71
CA ILE A 321 -2.81 25.34 -3.58
C ILE A 321 -3.38 25.84 -2.25
N ILE A 322 -2.64 25.68 -1.14
CA ILE A 322 -3.05 26.14 0.20
C ILE A 322 -3.17 27.66 0.22
N GLU A 323 -2.16 28.38 -0.26
CA GLU A 323 -2.14 29.86 -0.27
C GLU A 323 -3.31 30.46 -1.07
N ASN A 324 -3.70 29.78 -2.14
CA ASN A 324 -4.72 30.26 -3.05
C ASN A 324 -6.12 29.69 -2.79
N ALA A 325 -6.29 28.81 -1.79
CA ALA A 325 -7.57 28.20 -1.48
C ALA A 325 -8.65 29.22 -1.09
N ASP A 326 -9.91 28.82 -1.29
CA ASP A 326 -11.08 29.60 -0.88
C ASP A 326 -11.42 29.35 0.60
N LYS A 327 -12.16 30.30 1.20
CA LYS A 327 -12.59 30.25 2.60
C LYS A 327 -13.29 28.95 2.98
N ASP A 328 -14.08 28.39 2.07
CA ASP A 328 -14.82 27.14 2.30
C ASP A 328 -13.91 25.91 2.45
N ALA A 329 -12.71 25.94 1.87
CA ALA A 329 -11.72 24.88 2.00
C ALA A 329 -10.88 24.97 3.28
N TYR A 330 -10.91 26.13 3.97
CA TYR A 330 -10.05 26.41 5.13
C TYR A 330 -10.15 25.35 6.22
N LYS A 331 -11.37 24.92 6.56
CA LYS A 331 -11.58 23.88 7.58
C LYS A 331 -10.92 22.55 7.18
N LEU A 332 -11.10 22.12 5.93
CA LEU A 332 -10.50 20.89 5.43
C LEU A 332 -8.96 20.96 5.45
N ILE A 333 -8.40 22.10 5.06
CA ILE A 333 -6.95 22.33 5.04
C ILE A 333 -6.37 22.26 6.45
N ILE A 334 -6.94 22.97 7.41
CA ILE A 334 -6.48 22.96 8.81
C ILE A 334 -6.59 21.55 9.42
N GLU A 335 -7.69 20.84 9.19
CA GLU A 335 -7.86 19.46 9.65
C GLU A 335 -6.80 18.52 9.04
N SER A 336 -6.50 18.69 7.74
CA SER A 336 -5.56 17.82 7.02
C SER A 336 -4.10 18.11 7.34
N LEU A 337 -3.77 19.34 7.73
CA LEU A 337 -2.42 19.75 8.13
C LEU A 337 -2.20 19.70 9.65
N ALA A 338 -3.15 19.16 10.41
CA ALA A 338 -2.97 19.00 11.84
C ALA A 338 -1.70 18.19 12.14
N ARG A 339 -0.89 18.69 13.09
CA ARG A 339 0.43 18.14 13.51
C ARG A 339 1.55 18.28 12.49
N ILE A 340 1.36 19.04 11.41
CA ILE A 340 2.49 19.46 10.56
C ILE A 340 3.25 20.59 11.25
N THR A 341 4.58 20.50 11.27
CA THR A 341 5.52 21.44 11.90
C THR A 341 6.45 22.13 10.89
N LEU A 342 6.26 21.87 9.59
CA LEU A 342 7.07 22.44 8.53
C LEU A 342 6.88 23.97 8.44
N PRO A 343 7.94 24.79 8.55
CA PRO A 343 7.83 26.26 8.52
C PRO A 343 7.15 26.80 7.26
N GLU A 344 7.42 26.20 6.10
CA GLU A 344 6.85 26.62 4.82
C GLU A 344 5.34 26.38 4.77
N VAL A 345 4.86 25.28 5.36
CA VAL A 345 3.42 25.01 5.48
C VAL A 345 2.75 26.05 6.39
N HIS A 346 3.39 26.42 7.50
CA HIS A 346 2.87 27.47 8.37
C HIS A 346 2.84 28.83 7.67
N ALA A 347 3.87 29.18 6.90
CA ALA A 347 3.88 30.41 6.10
C ALA A 347 2.73 30.45 5.09
N SER A 348 2.50 29.37 4.34
CA SER A 348 1.39 29.25 3.39
C SER A 348 0.01 29.36 4.08
N LEU A 349 -0.14 28.83 5.29
CA LEU A 349 -1.35 28.97 6.09
C LEU A 349 -1.62 30.41 6.54
N GLU A 350 -0.58 31.18 6.90
CA GLU A 350 -0.73 32.59 7.26
C GLU A 350 -1.15 33.46 6.07
N VAL A 351 -0.62 33.17 4.88
CA VAL A 351 -1.06 33.81 3.62
C VAL A 351 -2.56 33.55 3.40
N LEU A 352 -3.00 32.29 3.51
CA LEU A 352 -4.41 31.93 3.38
C LEU A 352 -5.28 32.64 4.43
N ARG A 353 -4.84 32.69 5.70
CA ARG A 353 -5.57 33.36 6.80
C ARG A 353 -5.78 34.84 6.54
N SER A 354 -4.76 35.52 6.03
CA SER A 354 -4.83 36.93 5.70
C SER A 354 -5.81 37.19 4.56
N LYS A 355 -5.77 36.36 3.51
CA LYS A 355 -6.67 36.44 2.34
C LYS A 355 -8.15 36.23 2.71
N ILE A 356 -8.47 35.31 3.63
CA ILE A 356 -9.87 35.03 4.01
C ILE A 356 -10.42 36.02 5.05
N SER A 357 -9.55 36.85 5.63
CA SER A 357 -9.89 37.87 6.65
C SER A 357 -10.09 39.26 6.05
N SER A 358 -9.52 39.53 4.87
CA SER A 358 -9.84 40.68 4.00
C SER A 358 -11.13 40.44 3.23
#